data_AF-R9A5M0-F1
#
_entry.id   AF-R9A5M0-F1
#
_cell.length_a   1.000
_cell.length_b   1.000
_cell.length_c   1.000
_cell.angle_alpha   90.00
_cell.angle_beta   90.00
_cell.angle_gamma   90.00
#
_symmetry.space_group_name_H-M   'P 1'
#
loop_
_entity.id
_entity.type
_entity.pdbx_description
1 polymer ?
#
loop_
_entity_poly.entity_id
_entity_poly.type
_entity_poly.pdbx_seq_one_letter_code
_entity_poly.pdbx_strand_id
1 'polypeptide(L)'
;MQLVSGEATVLQLAEPFEMSLPGISKHLKVLEKAGLIEKGKTAQFRPCRLKVEALQEANQWLEQYKRLWEERLDRLDAYLLELQKSKGKN
;
A
#
# COMPACT_ATOMS: atom_id res chain seq x y z
N MET A 1 4.44 4.37 10.19
CA MET A 1 4.18 5.63 9.47
C MET A 1 5.40 6.54 9.32
N GLN A 2 6.60 6.17 9.77
CA GLN A 2 7.77 7.07 9.80
C GLN A 2 8.42 7.34 8.43
N LEU A 3 8.31 6.43 7.46
CA LEU A 3 8.86 6.67 6.11
C LEU A 3 7.99 7.59 5.24
N VAL A 4 6.74 7.82 5.64
CA VAL A 4 5.81 8.73 4.92
C VAL A 4 6.23 10.19 5.14
N SER A 5 6.87 10.49 6.28
CA SER A 5 7.32 11.83 6.65
C SER A 5 8.75 12.18 6.19
N GLY A 6 9.49 11.24 5.59
CA GLY A 6 10.86 11.47 5.10
C GLY A 6 11.80 10.28 5.24
N GLU A 7 13.11 10.56 5.22
CA GLU A 7 14.16 9.57 5.44
C GLU A 7 14.23 9.15 6.91
N ALA A 8 14.40 7.86 7.18
CA ALA A 8 14.53 7.34 8.53
C ALA A 8 15.63 6.27 8.63
N THR A 9 16.31 6.22 9.77
CA THR A 9 17.32 5.19 10.05
C THR A 9 16.66 3.88 10.49
N VAL A 10 17.36 2.76 10.35
CA VAL A 10 16.87 1.43 10.80
C VAL A 10 16.50 1.42 12.28
N LEU A 11 17.21 2.19 13.11
CA LEU A 11 16.97 2.28 14.55
C LEU A 11 15.66 3.02 14.86
N GLN A 12 15.40 4.13 14.17
CA GLN A 12 14.13 4.87 14.27
C GLN A 12 12.96 4.03 13.77
N LEU A 13 13.15 3.30 12.66
CA LEU A 13 12.16 2.36 12.15
C LEU A 13 11.89 1.19 13.09
N ALA A 14 12.77 0.94 14.06
CA ALA A 14 12.62 -0.10 15.07
C ALA A 14 11.93 0.33 16.35
N GLU A 15 12.06 1.60 16.71
CA GLU A 15 11.48 2.17 17.91
C GLU A 15 9.97 1.87 18.11
N PRO A 16 9.09 1.89 17.08
CA PRO A 16 7.66 1.65 17.28
C PRO A 16 7.27 0.16 17.29
N PHE A 17 8.20 -0.78 17.12
CA PHE A 17 7.87 -2.20 17.04
C PHE A 17 8.58 -3.01 18.13
N GLU A 18 7.88 -3.97 18.75
CA GLU A 18 8.49 -4.96 19.64
C GLU A 18 9.21 -6.06 18.85
N MET A 19 10.19 -5.68 18.03
CA MET A 19 10.99 -6.63 17.27
C MET A 19 12.47 -6.26 17.25
N SER A 20 13.31 -7.27 17.10
CA SER A 20 14.76 -7.09 17.11
C SER A 20 15.25 -6.39 15.83
N LEU A 21 16.38 -5.68 15.93
CA LEU A 21 17.04 -5.02 14.79
C LEU A 21 17.32 -5.98 13.60
N PRO A 22 17.72 -7.25 13.80
CA PRO A 22 17.82 -8.23 12.72
C PRO A 22 16.48 -8.53 12.04
N GLY A 23 15.39 -8.59 12.81
CA GLY A 23 14.04 -8.78 12.31
C GLY A 23 13.63 -7.66 11.36
N ILE A 24 13.81 -6.41 11.79
CA ILE A 24 13.51 -5.22 10.96
C ILE A 24 14.40 -5.17 9.74
N SER A 25 15.69 -5.46 9.89
CA SER A 25 16.62 -5.49 8.77
C SER A 25 16.19 -6.49 7.69
N LYS A 26 15.58 -7.62 8.08
CA LYS A 26 15.01 -8.59 7.14
C LYS A 26 13.81 -8.00 6.39
N HIS A 27 12.88 -7.36 7.09
CA HIS A 27 11.73 -6.68 6.46
C HIS A 27 12.19 -5.57 5.50
N LEU A 28 13.14 -4.73 5.91
CA LEU A 28 13.69 -3.67 5.06
C LEU A 28 14.40 -4.22 3.83
N LYS A 29 15.09 -5.37 3.91
CA LYS A 29 15.66 -6.03 2.72
C LYS A 29 14.58 -6.52 1.75
N VAL A 30 13.46 -7.02 2.25
CA VAL A 30 12.33 -7.44 1.39
C VAL A 30 11.72 -6.22 0.69
N LEU A 31 11.51 -5.13 1.42
CA LEU A 31 10.98 -3.89 0.85
C LEU A 31 11.93 -3.25 -0.19
N GLU A 32 13.24 -3.31 0.06
CA GLU A 32 14.26 -2.84 -0.89
C GLU A 32 14.29 -3.70 -2.17
N LYS A 33 14.21 -5.04 -2.02
CA LYS A 33 14.11 -5.96 -3.16
C LYS A 33 12.83 -5.78 -3.98
N ALA A 34 11.73 -5.42 -3.32
CA ALA A 34 10.46 -5.09 -3.96
C ALA A 34 10.47 -3.69 -4.61
N GLY A 35 11.58 -2.93 -4.52
CA GLY A 35 11.70 -1.59 -5.08
C GLY A 35 10.94 -0.50 -4.31
N LEU A 36 10.31 -0.83 -3.17
CA LEU A 36 9.46 0.08 -2.39
C LEU A 36 10.28 1.07 -1.55
N ILE A 37 11.51 0.71 -1.20
CA ILE A 37 12.44 1.61 -0.51
C ILE A 37 13.80 1.60 -1.19
N GLU A 38 14.56 2.66 -0.95
CA GLU A 38 15.99 2.74 -1.24
C GLU A 38 16.79 3.05 0.01
N LYS A 39 18.04 2.59 0.03
CA LYS A 39 19.00 2.85 1.11
C LYS A 39 20.10 3.76 0.58
N GLY A 40 20.38 4.85 1.31
CA GLY A 40 21.51 5.71 1.04
C GLY A 40 22.84 4.95 1.10
N LYS A 41 23.78 5.29 0.20
CA LYS A 41 25.14 4.69 0.15
C LYS A 41 26.13 5.29 1.15
N THR A 42 25.80 6.44 1.76
CA THR A 42 26.69 7.16 2.68
C THR A 42 26.59 6.60 4.11
N ALA A 43 27.73 6.57 4.81
CA ALA A 43 28.07 5.67 5.92
C ALA A 43 27.24 5.74 7.23
N GLN A 44 27.45 4.70 8.04
CA GLN A 44 27.00 4.42 9.42
C GLN A 44 25.49 4.32 9.71
N PHE A 45 24.63 5.16 9.13
CA PHE A 45 23.20 5.20 9.50
C PHE A 45 22.21 4.80 8.39
N ARG A 46 22.69 4.60 7.15
CA ARG A 46 21.93 4.24 5.92
C ARG A 46 20.46 4.68 5.98
N PRO A 47 20.16 5.95 5.71
CA PRO A 47 18.78 6.41 5.66
C PRO A 47 17.98 5.55 4.66
N CYS A 48 16.86 5.03 5.12
CA CYS A 48 15.85 4.36 4.30
C CYS A 48 14.83 5.39 3.85
N ARG A 49 14.51 5.39 2.56
CA ARG A 49 13.53 6.29 1.95
C ARG A 49 12.52 5.49 1.15
N LEU A 50 11.25 5.90 1.17
CA LEU A 50 10.25 5.36 0.23
C LEU A 50 10.57 5.81 -1.19
N LYS A 51 10.48 4.87 -2.13
CA LYS A 51 10.43 5.16 -3.55
C LYS A 51 8.99 5.45 -3.94
N VAL A 52 8.70 6.74 -4.16
CA VAL A 52 7.36 7.24 -4.50
C VAL A 52 6.89 6.64 -5.82
N GLU A 53 7.82 6.40 -6.74
CA GLU A 53 7.56 5.85 -8.07
C GLU A 53 7.06 4.40 -8.01
N ALA A 54 7.62 3.57 -7.12
CA ALA A 54 7.17 2.18 -6.95
C ALA A 54 5.78 2.09 -6.29
N LEU A 55 5.45 3.05 -5.42
CA LEU A 55 4.13 3.18 -4.84
C LEU A 55 3.08 3.63 -5.87
N GLN A 56 3.47 4.47 -6.83
CA GLN A 56 2.57 4.90 -7.91
C GLN A 56 2.14 3.74 -8.80
N GLU A 57 3.04 2.82 -9.15
CA GLU A 57 2.71 1.63 -9.95
C GLU A 57 1.71 0.72 -9.22
N ALA A 58 1.93 0.45 -7.94
CA ALA A 58 1.00 -0.31 -7.10
C ALA A 58 -0.36 0.40 -7.00
N ASN A 59 -0.37 1.73 -6.86
CA ASN A 59 -1.59 2.50 -6.77
C ASN A 59 -2.36 2.53 -8.10
N GLN A 60 -1.67 2.59 -9.24
CA GLN A 60 -2.29 2.48 -10.57
C GLN A 60 -2.94 1.11 -10.78
N TRP A 61 -2.30 0.03 -10.33
CA TRP A 61 -2.89 -1.30 -10.39
C TRP A 61 -4.14 -1.41 -9.49
N LEU A 62 -4.07 -0.87 -8.27
CA LEU A 62 -5.23 -0.82 -7.36
C LEU A 62 -6.39 0.00 -7.93
N GLU A 63 -6.10 1.11 -8.62
CA GLU A 63 -7.13 1.94 -9.26
C GLU A 63 -7.86 1.18 -10.39
N GLN A 64 -7.15 0.36 -11.17
CA GLN A 64 -7.77 -0.50 -12.18
C GLN A 64 -8.70 -1.54 -11.53
N TYR A 65 -8.26 -2.11 -10.42
CA TYR A 65 -9.06 -3.07 -9.66
C TYR A 65 -10.32 -2.40 -9.08
N LYS A 66 -10.18 -1.18 -8.55
CA LYS A 66 -11.31 -0.40 -8.02
C LYS A 66 -12.39 -0.17 -9.07
N ARG A 67 -12.01 0.24 -10.28
CA ARG A 67 -12.97 0.44 -11.40
C ARG A 67 -13.75 -0.83 -11.73
N LEU A 68 -13.09 -1.99 -11.77
CA LEU A 68 -13.75 -3.26 -12.02
C LEU A 68 -14.80 -3.60 -10.95
N TRP A 69 -14.53 -3.23 -9.69
CA TRP A 69 -15.47 -3.43 -8.59
C TRP A 69 -16.63 -2.45 -8.62
N GLU A 70 -16.39 -1.19 -8.94
CA GLU A 70 -17.43 -0.17 -9.12
C GLU A 70 -18.42 -0.61 -10.21
N GLU A 71 -17.94 -1.05 -11.38
CA GLU A 71 -18.79 -1.54 -12.47
C GLU A 71 -19.63 -2.79 -12.09
N ARG A 72 -19.13 -3.62 -11.17
CA ARG A 72 -19.87 -4.79 -10.67
C ARG A 72 -20.95 -4.38 -9.67
N LEU A 73 -20.63 -3.44 -8.80
CA LEU A 73 -21.57 -2.90 -7.82
C LEU A 73 -22.68 -2.10 -8.50
N ASP A 74 -22.35 -1.27 -9.49
CA ASP A 74 -23.33 -0.52 -10.28
C ASP A 74 -24.34 -1.45 -10.98
N ARG A 75 -23.86 -2.58 -11.52
CA ARG A 75 -24.74 -3.59 -12.12
C ARG A 75 -25.63 -4.29 -11.09
N LEU A 76 -25.11 -4.54 -9.89
CA LEU A 76 -25.88 -5.11 -8.81
C LEU A 76 -26.97 -4.13 -8.35
N ASP A 77 -26.65 -2.86 -8.20
CA ASP A 77 -27.60 -1.81 -7.83
C ASP A 77 -28.69 -1.66 -8.89
N ALA A 78 -28.34 -1.65 -10.18
CA ALA A 78 -29.30 -1.62 -11.27
C ALA A 78 -30.27 -2.82 -11.22
N TYR A 79 -29.74 -4.03 -10.97
CA TYR A 79 -30.54 -5.24 -10.86
C TYR A 79 -31.48 -5.22 -9.63
N LEU A 80 -31.00 -4.72 -8.49
CA LEU A 80 -31.82 -4.56 -7.29
C LEU A 80 -32.95 -3.55 -7.51
N LEU A 81 -32.68 -2.45 -8.22
CA LEU A 81 -33.70 -1.46 -8.60
C LEU A 81 -34.78 -2.05 -9.52
N GLU A 82 -34.39 -2.90 -10.48
CA GLU A 82 -35.34 -3.62 -11.33
C GLU A 82 -36.21 -4.60 -10.53
N LEU A 83 -35.61 -5.36 -9.60
CA LEU A 83 -36.34 -6.26 -8.71
C LEU A 83 -37.31 -5.52 -7.77
N GLN A 84 -36.94 -4.35 -7.27
CA GLN A 84 -37.85 -3.54 -6.45
C GLN A 84 -39.02 -2.98 -7.26
N LYS A 85 -38.77 -2.52 -8.50
CA LYS A 85 -39.82 -2.06 -9.41
C LYS A 85 -40.78 -3.17 -9.81
N SER A 86 -40.30 -4.41 -9.98
CA SER A 86 -41.16 -5.55 -10.31
C SER A 86 -41.99 -6.03 -9.11
N LYS A 87 -41.46 -5.95 -7.89
CA LYS A 87 -42.20 -6.27 -6.65
C LYS A 87 -43.29 -5.24 -6.28
N GLY A 88 -43.17 -3.98 -6.68
CA GLY A 88 -44.16 -2.93 -6.39
C GLY A 88 -45.33 -2.85 -7.39
N LYS A 89 -45.36 -3.71 -8.42
CA LYS A 89 -46.35 -3.70 -9.49
C LYS A 89 -47.37 -4.85 -9.42
N ASN A 90 -47.38 -5.59 -8.31
CA ASN A 90 -48.25 -6.72 -8.01
C ASN A 90 -48.89 -6.52 -6.64
#